data_AF-A0A7W1G8D8-F1
#
_entry.id   AF-A0A7W1G8D8-F1
#
_cell.length_a   1.000
_cell.length_b   1.000
_cell.length_c   1.000
_cell.angle_alpha   90.00
_cell.angle_beta   90.00
_cell.angle_gamma   90.00
#
_symmetry.space_group_name_H-M   'P 1'
#
loop_
_entity.id
_entity.type
_entity.pdbx_description
1 polymer ?
#
loop_
_entity_poly.entity_id
_entity_poly.type
_entity_poly.pdbx_seq_one_letter_code
_entity_poly.pdbx_strand_id
1 'polypeptide(L)' 'MKLLGRYDGLALDSWVRAKFARTHYRGRVCSDAKIARYYSRFKTWRGLALWCDLTRDWLNDDALAAEARGFAGAT' A
#
# COMPACT_ATOMS: atom_id res chain seq x y z
N MET A 1 3.96 14.76 0.13
CA MET A 1 4.69 14.05 1.20
C MET A 1 5.85 14.92 1.68
N LYS A 2 5.91 15.24 2.98
CA LYS A 2 7.16 15.64 3.65
C LYS A 2 7.37 14.62 4.76
N LEU A 3 8.47 13.87 4.68
CA LEU A 3 8.91 12.89 5.69
C LEU A 3 9.37 13.67 6.95
N LEU A 4 8.42 14.22 7.71
CA LEU A 4 8.67 14.97 8.95
C LEU A 4 8.02 14.25 10.14
N GLY A 5 8.39 12.98 10.35
CA GLY A 5 8.06 12.23 11.58
C GLY A 5 6.57 11.97 11.87
N ARG A 6 5.66 12.33 10.95
CA ARG A 6 4.20 12.17 11.10
C ARG A 6 3.68 11.12 10.13
N TYR A 7 3.81 9.85 10.52
CA TYR A 7 3.35 8.68 9.76
C TYR A 7 1.81 8.50 9.75
N ASP A 8 1.09 9.41 10.39
CA ASP A 8 -0.35 9.34 10.55
C ASP A 8 -1.11 10.02 9.39
N GLY A 9 -0.42 10.80 8.55
CA GLY A 9 -1.00 11.40 7.35
C GLY A 9 -1.25 10.36 6.25
N LEU A 10 -2.50 9.98 6.03
CA LEU A 10 -2.90 9.22 4.86
C LEU A 10 -2.81 10.17 3.65
N ALA A 11 -1.75 10.02 2.83
CA ALA A 11 -1.54 10.82 1.63
C ALA A 11 -2.54 10.41 0.53
N LEU A 12 -3.82 10.73 0.72
CA LEU A 12 -4.93 10.29 -0.14
C LEU A 12 -4.99 11.07 -1.46
N ASP A 13 -4.04 10.78 -2.34
CA ASP A 13 -4.03 11.25 -3.73
C ASP A 13 -4.97 10.44 -4.64
N SER A 14 -5.03 10.81 -5.92
CA SER A 14 -5.89 10.16 -6.91
C SER A 14 -5.50 8.70 -7.17
N TRP A 15 -4.21 8.35 -7.09
CA TRP A 15 -3.72 6.99 -7.29
C TRP A 15 -4.09 6.10 -6.10
N VAL A 16 -3.89 6.57 -4.87
CA VAL A 16 -4.27 5.86 -3.64
C VAL A 16 -5.76 5.52 -3.64
N ARG A 17 -6.62 6.48 -4.00
CA ARG A 17 -8.08 6.26 -4.10
C ARG A 17 -8.42 5.18 -5.12
N ALA A 18 -7.84 5.27 -6.31
CA ALA A 18 -8.08 4.31 -7.39
C ALA A 18 -7.60 2.90 -7.03
N LYS A 19 -6.39 2.78 -6.46
CA LYS A 19 -5.80 1.50 -6.05
C LYS A 19 -6.57 0.87 -4.90
N PHE A 20 -6.95 1.65 -3.89
CA PHE A 20 -7.79 1.17 -2.78
C PHE A 20 -9.15 0.69 -3.27
N ALA A 21 -9.81 1.46 -4.15
CA ALA A 21 -11.10 1.09 -4.73
C ALA A 21 -11.02 -0.27 -5.45
N ARG A 22 -9.98 -0.50 -6.26
CA ARG A 22 -9.76 -1.77 -6.96
C ARG A 22 -9.51 -2.93 -6.01
N THR A 23 -8.67 -2.73 -5.00
CA THR A 23 -8.19 -3.80 -4.11
C THR A 23 -9.22 -4.19 -3.05
N HIS A 24 -9.86 -3.20 -2.41
CA HIS A 24 -10.71 -3.40 -1.22
C HIS A 24 -12.19 -3.11 -1.45
N TYR A 25 -12.55 -2.48 -2.57
CA TYR A 25 -13.90 -1.99 -2.80
C TYR A 25 -14.50 -2.38 -4.16
N ARG A 26 -13.96 -3.45 -4.78
CA ARG A 26 -14.44 -4.02 -6.06
C ARG A 26 -14.54 -2.98 -7.18
N GLY A 27 -13.63 -2.02 -7.20
CA GLY A 27 -13.59 -0.92 -8.17
C GLY A 27 -14.61 0.19 -7.94
N ARG A 28 -15.46 0.13 -6.91
CA ARG A 28 -16.42 1.21 -6.62
C ARG A 28 -15.71 2.41 -6.02
N VAL A 29 -16.19 3.61 -6.34
CA VAL A 29 -15.65 4.85 -5.78
C VAL A 29 -15.82 4.84 -4.26
N CYS A 30 -14.74 5.16 -3.56
CA CYS A 30 -14.66 5.17 -2.11
C CYS A 30 -14.32 6.58 -1.62
N SER A 31 -14.99 7.05 -0.57
CA SER A 31 -14.68 8.34 0.03
C SER A 31 -13.45 8.26 0.93
N ASP A 32 -12.75 9.38 1.08
CA ASP A 32 -11.56 9.49 1.93
C ASP A 32 -11.83 9.05 3.36
N ALA A 33 -13.00 9.39 3.91
CA ALA A 33 -13.43 8.98 5.24
C ALA A 33 -13.49 7.45 5.39
N LYS A 34 -13.88 6.73 4.34
CA LYS A 34 -13.95 5.27 4.36
C LYS A 34 -12.57 4.64 4.27
N ILE A 35 -11.66 5.22 3.47
CA ILE A 35 -10.25 4.80 3.42
C ILE A 35 -9.59 5.06 4.79
N ALA A 36 -9.80 6.24 5.38
CA ALA A 36 -9.27 6.58 6.70
C ALA A 36 -9.80 5.66 7.81
N ARG A 37 -11.09 5.31 7.76
CA ARG A 37 -11.67 4.34 8.70
C ARG A 37 -11.04 2.96 8.57
N TYR A 38 -10.77 2.50 7.34
CA TYR A 38 -10.15 1.19 7.10
C TYR A 38 -8.75 1.06 7.74
N TYR A 39 -7.93 2.11 7.64
CA TYR A 39 -6.59 2.13 8.22
C TYR A 39 -6.52 2.63 9.67
N SER A 40 -7.63 3.09 10.25
CA SER A 40 -7.66 3.62 11.63
C SER A 40 -7.17 2.64 12.70
N ARG A 41 -7.31 1.33 12.47
CA ARG A 41 -6.82 0.25 13.34
C ARG A 41 -5.30 0.27 13.54
N PHE A 42 -4.55 0.80 12.57
CA PHE A 42 -3.09 0.87 12.63
C PHE A 42 -2.57 2.11 13.37
N LYS A 43 -3.46 2.98 13.86
CA LYS A 43 -3.12 4.16 14.69
C LYS A 43 -2.04 5.03 14.02
N THR A 44 -0.93 5.31 14.70
CA THR A 44 0.19 6.11 14.18
C THR A 44 0.84 5.49 12.94
N TRP A 45 0.72 4.18 12.76
CA TRP A 45 1.27 3.44 11.62
C TRP A 45 0.33 3.37 10.41
N ARG A 46 -0.81 4.06 10.45
CA ARG A 46 -1.82 4.00 9.38
C ARG A 46 -1.29 4.40 7.99
N GLY A 47 -0.40 5.38 7.92
CA GLY A 47 0.24 5.77 6.66
C GLY A 47 1.15 4.66 6.13
N LEU A 48 1.97 4.07 7.00
CA LEU A 48 2.86 2.95 6.62
C LEU A 48 2.06 1.73 6.17
N ALA A 49 1.04 1.35 6.95
CA ALA A 49 0.17 0.23 6.62
C ALA A 49 -0.54 0.43 5.27
N LEU A 50 -0.96 1.66 4.96
CA LEU A 50 -1.52 2.00 3.66
C LEU A 50 -0.53 1.74 2.53
N TRP A 51 0.72 2.20 2.66
CA TRP A 51 1.72 1.98 1.61
C TRP A 51 2.02 0.51 1.40
N CYS A 52 2.30 -0.24 2.47
CA CYS A 52 2.57 -1.68 2.37
C CYS A 52 1.42 -2.46 1.72
N ASP A 53 0.18 -2.12 2.04
CA ASP A 53 -1.00 -2.78 1.50
C ASP A 53 -1.22 -2.44 0.01
N LEU A 54 -1.06 -1.18 -0.38
CA LEU A 54 -1.29 -0.72 -1.75
C LEU A 54 -0.15 -1.03 -2.72
N THR A 55 1.07 -1.27 -2.24
CA THR A 55 2.22 -1.66 -3.08
C THR A 55 2.52 -3.15 -3.02
N ARG A 56 1.67 -3.96 -2.38
CA ARG A 56 1.93 -5.41 -2.20
C ARG A 56 2.14 -6.16 -3.51
N ASP A 57 1.51 -5.73 -4.59
CA ASP A 57 1.63 -6.35 -5.91
C ASP A 57 3.01 -6.10 -6.53
N TRP A 58 3.68 -5.00 -6.19
CA TRP A 58 5.03 -4.72 -6.69
C TRP A 58 6.07 -5.69 -6.11
N LEU A 59 5.82 -6.22 -4.91
CA LEU A 59 6.67 -7.27 -4.35
C LEU A 59 6.47 -8.63 -5.04
N ASN A 60 5.29 -8.88 -5.61
CA ASN A 60 4.97 -10.19 -6.15
C ASN A 60 5.47 -10.42 -7.58
N ASP A 61 5.60 -9.37 -8.41
CA ASP A 61 6.02 -9.54 -9.81
C ASP A 61 7.53 -9.42 -10.04
N ASP A 62 8.23 -8.49 -9.38
CA ASP A 62 9.65 -8.24 -9.64
C ASP A 62 10.61 -8.76 -8.55
N ALA A 63 10.23 -8.65 -7.28
CA ALA A 63 11.12 -9.01 -6.16
C ALA A 63 11.24 -10.53 -5.96
N LEU A 64 10.11 -11.27 -5.97
CA LEU A 64 10.13 -12.73 -5.88
C LEU A 64 10.74 -13.39 -7.14
N ALA A 65 10.54 -12.80 -8.32
CA ALA A 65 11.15 -13.27 -9.57
C ALA A 65 12.68 -13.06 -9.58
N ALA A 66 13.17 -11.94 -9.04
CA ALA A 66 14.60 -11.69 -8.88
C ALA A 66 15.24 -12.60 -7.81
N GLU A 67 14.57 -12.82 -6.69
CA GLU A 67 15.05 -13.67 -5.59
C GLU A 67 15.11 -15.16 -6.01
N ALA A 68 14.11 -15.64 -6.76
CA ALA A 68 14.11 -17.00 -7.32
C ALA A 68 15.25 -17.23 -8.34
N ARG A 69 15.58 -16.21 -9.14
CA ARG A 69 16.72 -16.27 -10.10
C ARG A 69 18.07 -16.20 -9.40
N GLY A 70 18.17 -15.46 -8.30
CA GLY A 70 19.39 -15.36 -7.49
C GLY A 70 19.73 -16.67 -6.74
N PHE A 71 18.72 -17.42 -6.30
CA PHE A 71 18.94 -18.69 -5.60
C PHE A 71 19.32 -19.85 -6.53
N ALA A 72 18.86 -19.83 -7.78
CA ALA A 72 19.14 -20.89 -8.77
C ALA A 72 20.56 -20.83 -9.41
N GLY A 73 21.35 -19.81 -9.11
CA GLY A 73 22.71 -19.62 -9.64
C GLY A 73 23.85 -19.96 -8.68
N ALA A 74 23.55 -20.53 -7.50
CA ALA A 74 24.51 -20.76 -6.42
C ALA A 74 24.79 -22.25 -6.11
N THR A 75 24.56 -23.16 -7.05
CA THR A 75 24.91 -24.60 -6.93
C THR A 75 25.84 -25.04 -8.03
#